data_AF-A0A6N2KJP8-F1
#
_entry.id   AF-A0A6N2KJP8-F1
#
_cell.length_a   1.000
_cell.length_b   1.000
_cell.length_c   1.000
_cell.angle_alpha   90.00
_cell.angle_beta   90.00
_cell.angle_gamma   90.00
#
_symmetry.space_group_name_H-M   'P 1'
#
loop_
_entity.id
_entity.type
_entity.pdbx_description
1 polymer ?
#
loop_
_entity_poly.entity_id
_entity_poly.type
_entity_poly.pdbx_seq_one_letter_code
_entity_poly.pdbx_strand_id
1 'polypeptide(L)'
;MAIVTGDRYLETLVKFVEEQAGPLIDGTLVLKLNPAGLHYVNSRLESLHELENLLSGAPVDYLRAYVSDLGDHRALEQLRRILRLLTELKVVSVLPLPTRDPTPVCLVPFGRLRVLELRGCDLSTSAAKGLLELRHNLEKIICHNSTDALRHVFASRIAEIKDSPQWNRLSFVSCACNRLVLMDESLQLLPAVETLDLSRNKFAKVDNLRKCTKLKHLDLGFNHLRSIEPFCVLSHC
;
A
#
# COMPACT_ATOMS: atom_id res chain seq x y z
N MET A 1 26.64 6.75 -9.15
CA MET A 1 25.79 5.94 -8.26
C MET A 1 26.11 4.48 -8.54
N ALA A 2 26.57 3.71 -7.55
CA ALA A 2 26.86 2.30 -7.76
C ALA A 2 25.56 1.57 -8.13
N ILE A 3 25.54 0.87 -9.26
CA ILE A 3 24.43 -0.01 -9.65
C ILE A 3 24.31 -1.05 -8.54
N VAL A 4 23.28 -0.95 -7.71
CA VAL A 4 22.96 -1.98 -6.73
C VAL A 4 22.30 -3.09 -7.53
N THR A 5 22.95 -4.24 -7.63
CA THR A 5 22.33 -5.45 -8.17
C THR A 5 21.18 -5.88 -7.25
N GLY A 6 20.17 -6.56 -7.80
CA GLY A 6 19.00 -7.02 -7.01
C GLY A 6 19.40 -7.84 -5.79
N ASP A 7 20.40 -8.71 -5.94
CA ASP A 7 20.88 -9.57 -4.85
C ASP A 7 21.52 -8.76 -3.72
N ARG A 8 22.35 -7.75 -4.06
CA ARG A 8 22.96 -6.88 -3.04
C ARG A 8 21.92 -6.04 -2.31
N TYR A 9 20.85 -5.64 -3.00
CA TYR A 9 19.71 -4.97 -2.38
C TYR A 9 19.04 -5.89 -1.35
N LEU A 10 18.75 -7.14 -1.72
CA LEU A 10 18.13 -8.11 -0.85
C LEU A 10 19.00 -8.43 0.37
N GLU A 11 20.28 -8.70 0.19
CA GLU A 11 21.21 -8.97 1.31
C GLU A 11 21.25 -7.80 2.30
N THR A 12 21.29 -6.57 1.78
CA THR A 12 21.29 -5.38 2.63
C THR A 12 19.98 -5.22 3.37
N LEU A 13 18.85 -5.50 2.70
CA LEU A 13 17.52 -5.45 3.30
C LEU A 13 17.37 -6.50 4.40
N VAL A 14 17.79 -7.74 4.16
CA VAL A 14 17.76 -8.83 5.15
C VAL A 14 18.54 -8.41 6.40
N LYS A 15 19.80 -7.99 6.25
CA LYS A 15 20.64 -7.55 7.38
C LYS A 15 19.98 -6.40 8.15
N PHE A 16 19.46 -5.40 7.45
CA PHE A 16 18.78 -4.26 8.07
C PHE A 16 17.54 -4.70 8.87
N VAL A 17 16.71 -5.57 8.28
CA VAL A 17 15.49 -6.05 8.92
C VAL A 17 15.80 -6.96 10.11
N GLU A 18 16.87 -7.75 10.05
CA GLU A 18 17.34 -8.57 11.17
C GLU A 18 17.86 -7.71 12.34
N GLU A 19 18.67 -6.70 12.06
CA GLU A 19 19.22 -5.81 13.09
C GLU A 19 18.14 -4.93 13.74
N GLN A 20 17.11 -4.54 12.98
CA GLN A 20 16.07 -3.60 13.42
C GLN A 20 14.69 -4.25 13.62
N ALA A 21 14.63 -5.58 13.76
CA ALA A 21 13.37 -6.31 13.85
C ALA A 21 12.44 -5.81 14.96
N GLY A 22 12.96 -5.58 16.18
CA GLY A 22 12.18 -5.08 17.31
C GLY A 22 11.54 -3.70 17.02
N PRO A 23 12.34 -2.66 16.75
CA PRO A 23 11.83 -1.33 16.42
C PRO A 23 10.85 -1.29 15.23
N LEU A 24 11.06 -2.14 14.22
CA LEU A 24 10.19 -2.26 13.05
C LEU A 24 8.83 -2.89 13.38
N ILE A 25 8.80 -3.90 14.26
CA ILE A 25 7.56 -4.58 14.69
C ILE A 25 6.77 -3.67 15.64
N ASP A 26 7.46 -3.01 16.56
CA ASP A 26 6.85 -2.09 17.53
C ASP A 26 6.36 -0.78 16.90
N GLY A 27 6.71 -0.52 15.63
CA GLY A 27 6.34 0.69 14.89
C GLY A 27 7.15 1.94 15.25
N THR A 28 8.26 1.78 16.00
CA THR A 28 9.17 2.89 16.30
C THR A 28 10.00 3.29 15.07
N LEU A 29 10.33 2.31 14.23
CA LEU A 29 11.04 2.49 12.98
C LEU A 29 10.11 2.15 11.79
N VAL A 30 10.14 2.98 10.76
CA VAL A 30 9.35 2.77 9.54
C VAL A 30 10.22 2.15 8.46
N LEU A 31 9.82 0.99 7.94
CA LEU A 31 10.49 0.38 6.79
C LEU A 31 10.23 1.21 5.54
N LYS A 32 11.31 1.68 4.90
CA LYS A 32 11.26 2.44 3.66
C LYS A 32 11.78 1.60 2.50
N LEU A 33 10.94 1.36 1.51
CA LEU A 33 11.30 0.59 0.31
C LEU A 33 11.08 1.42 -0.96
N ASN A 34 11.85 1.14 -2.00
CA ASN A 34 11.55 1.62 -3.34
C ASN A 34 10.62 0.61 -4.06
N PRO A 35 9.78 1.05 -5.03
CA PRO A 35 8.91 0.15 -5.77
C PRO A 35 9.67 -1.00 -6.45
N ALA A 36 10.78 -0.70 -7.12
CA ALA A 36 11.63 -1.70 -7.78
C ALA A 36 12.19 -2.77 -6.82
N GLY A 37 12.70 -2.36 -5.65
CA GLY A 37 13.22 -3.28 -4.65
C GLY A 37 12.11 -4.10 -3.99
N LEU A 38 10.96 -3.49 -3.72
CA LEU A 38 9.78 -4.22 -3.24
C LEU A 38 9.33 -5.27 -4.26
N HIS A 39 9.31 -4.95 -5.55
CA HIS A 39 8.97 -5.90 -6.60
C HIS A 39 9.96 -7.06 -6.68
N TYR A 40 11.26 -6.76 -6.62
CA TYR A 40 12.31 -7.77 -6.59
C TYR A 40 12.19 -8.71 -5.37
N VAL A 41 11.95 -8.15 -4.16
CA VAL A 41 11.71 -8.95 -2.94
C VAL A 41 10.49 -9.85 -3.11
N ASN A 42 9.40 -9.33 -3.67
CA ASN A 42 8.20 -10.14 -3.95
C ASN A 42 8.50 -11.30 -4.91
N SER A 43 9.24 -11.05 -5.99
CA SER A 43 9.65 -12.10 -6.93
C SER A 43 10.47 -13.19 -6.25
N ARG A 44 11.39 -12.82 -5.34
CA ARG A 44 12.17 -13.79 -4.56
C ARG A 44 11.30 -14.57 -3.58
N LEU A 45 10.35 -13.93 -2.91
CA LEU A 45 9.40 -14.60 -2.02
C LEU A 45 8.45 -15.55 -2.77
N GLU A 46 8.02 -15.20 -3.99
CA GLU A 46 7.22 -16.07 -4.85
C GLU A 46 8.04 -17.30 -5.29
N SER A 47 9.30 -17.11 -5.73
CA SER A 47 10.18 -18.24 -6.07
C SER A 47 10.43 -19.17 -4.88
N LEU A 48 10.52 -18.63 -3.66
CA LEU A 48 10.65 -19.43 -2.43
C LEU A 48 9.38 -20.25 -2.19
N HIS A 49 8.20 -19.65 -2.37
CA HIS A 49 6.94 -20.36 -2.20
C HIS A 49 6.73 -21.47 -3.25
N GLU A 50 7.07 -21.22 -4.51
CA GLU A 50 7.04 -22.24 -5.57
C GLU A 50 7.96 -23.42 -5.24
N LEU A 51 9.15 -23.13 -4.72
CA LEU A 51 10.11 -24.14 -4.34
C LEU A 51 9.66 -24.94 -3.10
N GLU A 52 9.08 -24.29 -2.08
CA GLU A 52 8.43 -24.95 -0.93
C GLU A 52 7.34 -25.95 -1.41
N ASN A 53 6.52 -25.53 -2.38
CA ASN A 53 5.46 -26.37 -2.94
C ASN A 53 6.02 -27.58 -3.69
N LEU A 54 7.10 -27.42 -4.47
CA LEU A 54 7.76 -28.52 -5.17
C LEU A 54 8.42 -29.52 -4.21
N LEU A 55 9.07 -29.02 -3.16
CA LEU A 55 9.72 -29.87 -2.14
C LEU A 55 8.74 -30.74 -1.36
N SER A 56 7.50 -30.29 -1.19
CA SER A 56 6.44 -31.06 -0.52
C SER A 56 6.10 -32.39 -1.22
N GLY A 57 6.62 -32.64 -2.43
CA GLY A 57 6.46 -33.89 -3.18
C GLY A 57 7.73 -34.43 -3.86
N ALA A 58 8.94 -33.96 -3.50
CA ALA A 58 10.16 -34.27 -4.26
C ALA A 58 11.00 -35.46 -3.73
N PRO A 59 11.66 -36.25 -4.61
CA PRO A 59 12.64 -37.29 -4.24
C PRO A 59 13.96 -36.74 -3.67
N VAL A 60 14.71 -37.61 -2.97
CA VAL A 60 15.90 -37.26 -2.14
C VAL A 60 17.05 -36.59 -2.92
N ASP A 61 17.23 -36.89 -4.21
CA ASP A 61 18.33 -36.30 -5.01
C ASP A 61 18.13 -34.81 -5.34
N TYR A 62 16.88 -34.32 -5.36
CA TYR A 62 16.58 -32.88 -5.49
C TYR A 62 16.99 -32.09 -4.24
N LEU A 63 17.00 -32.72 -3.07
CA LEU A 63 17.41 -32.10 -1.81
C LEU A 63 18.91 -31.78 -1.79
N ARG A 64 19.74 -32.44 -2.62
CA ARG A 64 21.19 -32.22 -2.66
C ARG A 64 21.60 -30.92 -3.37
N ALA A 65 20.86 -30.51 -4.41
CA ALA A 65 21.05 -29.21 -5.05
C ALA A 65 20.54 -28.06 -4.13
N TYR A 66 19.48 -28.33 -3.37
CA TYR A 66 18.87 -27.41 -2.41
C TYR A 66 19.81 -27.04 -1.25
N VAL A 67 20.71 -27.93 -0.82
CA VAL A 67 21.64 -27.69 0.29
C VAL A 67 22.57 -26.50 0.05
N SER A 68 22.89 -26.18 -1.21
CA SER A 68 23.76 -25.04 -1.56
C SER A 68 23.05 -23.68 -1.41
N ASP A 69 21.73 -23.63 -1.58
CA ASP A 69 20.92 -22.40 -1.53
C ASP A 69 20.27 -22.15 -0.15
N LEU A 70 20.47 -23.05 0.82
CA LEU A 70 19.85 -22.99 2.16
C LEU A 70 20.10 -21.68 2.92
N GLY A 71 21.27 -21.05 2.71
CA GLY A 71 21.61 -19.78 3.34
C GLY A 71 20.67 -18.65 2.93
N ASP A 72 20.42 -18.52 1.63
CA ASP A 72 19.51 -17.53 1.07
C ASP A 72 18.05 -17.84 1.40
N HIS A 73 17.69 -19.12 1.46
CA HIS A 73 16.34 -19.55 1.85
C HIS A 73 16.01 -19.16 3.29
N ARG A 74 16.92 -19.40 4.24
CA ARG A 74 16.70 -19.06 5.65
C ARG A 74 16.53 -17.54 5.84
N ALA A 75 17.39 -16.76 5.19
CA ALA A 75 17.31 -15.31 5.18
C ALA A 75 15.97 -14.80 4.61
N LEU A 76 15.52 -15.36 3.49
CA LEU A 76 14.24 -15.02 2.86
C LEU A 76 13.03 -15.42 3.71
N GLU A 77 13.08 -16.57 4.39
CA GLU A 77 12.05 -16.97 5.35
C GLU A 77 11.98 -16.02 6.54
N GLN A 78 13.12 -15.66 7.11
CA GLN A 78 13.19 -14.71 8.22
C GLN A 78 12.63 -13.35 7.79
N LEU A 79 13.03 -12.86 6.62
CA LEU A 79 12.47 -11.66 6.02
C LEU A 79 10.94 -11.77 5.87
N ARG A 80 10.42 -12.86 5.28
CA ARG A 80 8.97 -13.11 5.14
C ARG A 80 8.25 -13.04 6.47
N ARG A 81 8.81 -13.64 7.54
CA ARG A 81 8.21 -13.63 8.89
C ARG A 81 8.14 -12.22 9.46
N ILE A 82 9.23 -11.44 9.34
CA ILE A 82 9.29 -10.08 9.86
C ILE A 82 8.37 -9.15 9.06
N LEU A 83 8.39 -9.21 7.73
CA LEU A 83 7.51 -8.41 6.86
C LEU A 83 6.02 -8.61 7.22
N ARG A 84 5.64 -9.84 7.59
CA ARG A 84 4.25 -10.17 7.97
C ARG A 84 3.81 -9.52 9.29
N LEU A 85 4.76 -9.18 10.16
CA LEU A 85 4.54 -8.56 11.46
C LEU A 85 4.63 -7.04 11.43
N LEU A 86 5.10 -6.45 10.33
CA LEU A 86 5.25 -5.00 10.21
C LEU A 86 3.91 -4.27 10.33
N THR A 87 3.96 -3.16 11.06
CA THR A 87 2.82 -2.27 11.30
C THR A 87 2.88 -1.03 10.41
N GLU A 88 4.07 -0.57 10.02
CA GLU A 88 4.26 0.61 9.19
C GLU A 88 5.15 0.34 7.98
N LEU A 89 4.69 0.78 6.80
CA LEU A 89 5.42 0.67 5.54
C LEU A 89 5.36 1.96 4.75
N LYS A 90 6.51 2.38 4.22
CA LYS A 90 6.62 3.52 3.32
C LYS A 90 7.30 3.11 2.01
N VAL A 91 6.56 3.18 0.91
CA VAL A 91 7.06 2.92 -0.44
C VAL A 91 7.23 4.25 -1.17
N VAL A 92 8.46 4.57 -1.56
CA VAL A 92 8.82 5.86 -2.18
C VAL A 92 9.58 5.61 -3.46
N SER A 93 9.01 6.06 -4.59
CA SER A 93 9.74 6.07 -5.85
C SER A 93 10.89 7.09 -5.82
N VAL A 94 11.99 6.71 -6.46
CA VAL A 94 13.18 7.55 -6.64
C VAL A 94 13.08 8.38 -7.93
N LEU A 95 12.05 8.13 -8.77
CA LEU A 95 11.87 8.84 -10.02
C LEU A 95 11.54 10.33 -9.78
N PRO A 96 12.02 11.23 -10.66
CA PRO A 96 11.74 12.66 -10.53
C PRO A 96 10.25 12.92 -10.71
N LEU A 97 9.71 13.80 -9.87
CA LEU A 97 8.34 14.29 -10.03
C LEU A 97 8.21 15.05 -11.35
N PRO A 98 7.12 14.85 -12.12
CA PRO A 98 5.88 14.21 -11.69
C PRO A 98 5.70 12.77 -12.23
N THR A 99 6.76 12.14 -12.72
CA THR A 99 6.74 10.77 -13.24
C THR A 99 6.35 9.80 -12.13
N ARG A 100 5.49 8.83 -12.47
CA ARG A 100 5.11 7.75 -11.57
C ARG A 100 5.87 6.49 -11.94
N ASP A 101 6.24 5.72 -10.92
CA ASP A 101 6.89 4.44 -11.10
C ASP A 101 5.88 3.40 -11.57
N PRO A 102 6.03 2.83 -12.76
CA PRO A 102 5.11 1.82 -13.27
C PRO A 102 5.31 0.46 -12.60
N THR A 103 6.30 0.30 -11.72
CA THR A 103 6.58 -0.98 -11.06
C THR A 103 5.36 -1.42 -10.23
N PRO A 104 4.84 -2.65 -10.44
CA PRO A 104 3.68 -3.12 -9.72
C PRO A 104 3.98 -3.31 -8.23
N VAL A 105 3.12 -2.71 -7.40
CA VAL A 105 3.22 -2.79 -5.94
C VAL A 105 2.49 -4.04 -5.44
N CYS A 106 3.20 -4.92 -4.74
CA CYS A 106 2.61 -6.09 -4.09
C CYS A 106 2.80 -5.99 -2.57
N LEU A 107 1.68 -5.94 -1.85
CA LEU A 107 1.58 -5.81 -0.41
C LEU A 107 1.18 -7.11 0.30
N VAL A 108 1.02 -8.21 -0.45
CA VAL A 108 0.67 -9.54 0.07
C VAL A 108 1.58 -10.02 1.21
N PRO A 109 2.91 -9.76 1.22
CA PRO A 109 3.76 -10.18 2.33
C PRO A 109 3.41 -9.52 3.68
N PHE A 110 2.73 -8.38 3.67
CA PHE A 110 2.49 -7.60 4.88
C PHE A 110 1.07 -7.87 5.41
N GLY A 111 0.96 -8.62 6.51
CA GLY A 111 -0.34 -9.03 7.04
C GLY A 111 -0.96 -8.07 8.07
N ARG A 112 -0.14 -7.24 8.72
CA ARG A 112 -0.52 -6.47 9.92
C ARG A 112 -0.33 -4.96 9.78
N LEU A 113 -0.21 -4.45 8.55
CA LEU A 113 -0.03 -3.01 8.33
C LEU A 113 -1.19 -2.21 8.88
N ARG A 114 -0.84 -1.22 9.69
CA ARG A 114 -1.69 -0.17 10.23
C ARG A 114 -1.45 1.15 9.50
N VAL A 115 -0.20 1.42 9.10
CA VAL A 115 0.19 2.63 8.37
C VAL A 115 0.83 2.27 7.04
N LEU A 116 0.28 2.81 5.95
CA LEU A 116 0.83 2.67 4.61
C LEU A 116 1.04 4.03 3.95
N GLU A 117 2.24 4.27 3.45
CA GLU A 117 2.58 5.48 2.72
C GLU A 117 3.13 5.13 1.33
N LEU A 118 2.42 5.54 0.28
CA LEU A 118 2.80 5.36 -1.12
C LEU A 118 3.12 6.73 -1.74
N ARG A 119 4.34 6.89 -2.26
CA ARG A 119 4.77 8.11 -2.93
C ARG A 119 5.32 7.80 -4.32
N GLY A 120 4.72 8.39 -5.34
CA GLY A 120 5.17 8.24 -6.73
C GLY A 120 4.99 6.84 -7.32
N CYS A 121 4.13 5.98 -6.74
CA CYS A 121 3.84 4.65 -7.28
C CYS A 121 2.66 4.73 -8.25
N ASP A 122 2.68 4.13 -9.43
CA ASP A 122 1.56 4.22 -10.36
C ASP A 122 0.45 3.20 -10.08
N LEU A 123 -0.51 3.58 -9.24
CA LEU A 123 -1.69 2.75 -8.94
C LEU A 123 -2.76 2.83 -10.04
N SER A 124 -2.58 3.68 -11.05
CA SER A 124 -3.54 3.87 -12.14
C SER A 124 -3.42 2.78 -13.19
N THR A 125 -2.19 2.44 -13.59
CA THR A 125 -1.93 1.35 -14.55
C THR A 125 -2.01 -0.01 -13.86
N SER A 126 -1.30 -0.20 -12.75
CA SER A 126 -1.25 -1.46 -12.01
C SER A 126 -1.87 -1.34 -10.63
N ALA A 127 -2.88 -2.16 -10.34
CA ALA A 127 -3.49 -2.20 -9.01
C ALA A 127 -2.49 -2.76 -7.98
N ALA A 128 -2.48 -2.20 -6.76
CA ALA A 128 -1.66 -2.72 -5.68
C ALA A 128 -2.22 -4.07 -5.19
N LYS A 129 -1.52 -5.17 -5.48
CA LYS A 129 -1.90 -6.53 -5.07
C LYS A 129 -1.87 -6.61 -3.53
N GLY A 130 -2.92 -7.13 -2.92
CA GLY A 130 -3.05 -7.23 -1.46
C GLY A 130 -3.50 -5.95 -0.73
N LEU A 131 -3.64 -4.80 -1.41
CA LEU A 131 -4.06 -3.55 -0.74
C LEU A 131 -5.45 -3.66 -0.10
N LEU A 132 -6.43 -4.24 -0.82
CA LEU A 132 -7.80 -4.40 -0.32
C LEU A 132 -7.92 -5.44 0.81
N GLU A 133 -6.92 -6.32 0.97
CA GLU A 133 -6.86 -7.29 2.07
C GLU A 133 -6.48 -6.63 3.39
N LEU A 134 -5.72 -5.52 3.32
CA LEU A 134 -5.30 -4.73 4.48
C LEU A 134 -6.45 -3.96 5.15
N ARG A 135 -7.65 -3.90 4.53
CA ARG A 135 -8.81 -3.14 5.05
C ARG A 135 -9.20 -3.44 6.49
N HIS A 136 -8.87 -4.65 6.96
CA HIS A 136 -9.18 -5.11 8.31
C HIS A 136 -8.24 -4.53 9.37
N ASN A 137 -7.06 -4.06 8.98
CA ASN A 137 -5.98 -3.63 9.87
C ASN A 137 -5.54 -2.18 9.64
N LEU A 138 -5.68 -1.67 8.42
CA LEU A 138 -5.15 -0.37 8.04
C LEU A 138 -5.92 0.77 8.71
N GLU A 139 -5.18 1.62 9.42
CA GLU A 139 -5.69 2.78 10.15
C GLU A 139 -5.34 4.09 9.46
N LYS A 140 -4.21 4.11 8.75
CA LYS A 140 -3.67 5.29 8.09
C LYS A 140 -3.14 4.95 6.70
N ILE A 141 -3.60 5.69 5.70
CA ILE A 141 -3.04 5.63 4.35
C ILE A 141 -2.68 7.02 3.84
N ILE A 142 -1.50 7.11 3.23
CA ILE A 142 -0.98 8.31 2.59
C ILE A 142 -0.60 7.94 1.15
N CYS A 143 -1.21 8.58 0.16
CA CYS A 143 -0.94 8.37 -1.25
C CYS A 143 -0.61 9.71 -1.92
N HIS A 144 0.67 10.00 -2.17
CA HIS A 144 1.09 11.23 -2.87
C HIS A 144 1.56 10.91 -4.28
N ASN A 145 1.09 11.69 -5.26
CA ASN A 145 1.39 11.51 -6.69
C ASN A 145 1.35 10.02 -7.14
N SER A 146 0.38 9.25 -6.64
CA SER A 146 0.32 7.80 -6.85
C SER A 146 -0.97 7.32 -7.52
N THR A 147 -1.99 8.16 -7.62
CA THR A 147 -3.25 7.78 -8.28
C THR A 147 -3.91 8.97 -9.00
N ASP A 148 -4.75 8.66 -9.99
CA ASP A 148 -5.64 9.59 -10.70
C ASP A 148 -7.13 9.36 -10.38
N ALA A 149 -7.49 8.29 -9.65
CA ALA A 149 -8.82 8.04 -9.11
C ALA A 149 -8.74 7.49 -7.69
N LEU A 150 -9.67 7.88 -6.81
CA LEU A 150 -9.74 7.36 -5.44
C LEU A 150 -10.11 5.87 -5.45
N ARG A 151 -10.93 5.46 -6.42
CA ARG A 151 -11.30 4.06 -6.64
C ARG A 151 -10.11 3.11 -6.71
N HIS A 152 -8.97 3.53 -7.29
CA HIS A 152 -7.78 2.68 -7.40
C HIS A 152 -7.17 2.28 -6.06
N VAL A 153 -7.48 3.02 -4.99
CA VAL A 153 -6.97 2.77 -3.64
C VAL A 153 -8.01 2.04 -2.79
N PHE A 154 -9.28 2.46 -2.87
CA PHE A 154 -10.29 2.02 -1.90
C PHE A 154 -11.20 0.89 -2.38
N ALA A 155 -11.25 0.61 -3.68
CA ALA A 155 -12.18 -0.36 -4.24
C ALA A 155 -11.55 -1.24 -5.31
N SER A 156 -12.23 -2.34 -5.62
CA SER A 156 -11.91 -3.13 -6.80
C SER A 156 -12.25 -2.35 -8.07
N ARG A 157 -11.44 -2.53 -9.12
CA ARG A 157 -11.68 -1.93 -10.44
C ARG A 157 -12.90 -2.53 -11.16
N ILE A 158 -13.28 -3.76 -10.79
CA ILE A 158 -14.30 -4.56 -11.49
C ILE A 158 -15.62 -4.57 -10.70
N ALA A 159 -15.56 -4.63 -9.36
CA ALA A 159 -16.75 -4.73 -8.54
C ALA A 159 -17.50 -3.39 -8.44
N GLU A 160 -18.82 -3.48 -8.28
CA GLU A 160 -19.64 -2.35 -7.89
C GLU A 160 -19.29 -1.87 -6.48
N ILE A 161 -19.41 -0.56 -6.24
CA ILE A 161 -19.08 0.03 -4.93
C ILE A 161 -20.05 -0.44 -3.85
N LYS A 162 -21.31 -0.72 -4.20
CA LYS A 162 -22.34 -1.15 -3.23
C LYS A 162 -22.01 -2.48 -2.55
N ASP A 163 -21.40 -3.41 -3.29
CA ASP A 163 -21.00 -4.73 -2.79
C ASP A 163 -19.55 -4.76 -2.28
N SER A 164 -18.85 -3.63 -2.36
CA SER A 164 -17.45 -3.54 -1.95
C SER A 164 -17.33 -3.46 -0.42
N PRO A 165 -16.35 -4.14 0.17
CA PRO A 165 -16.17 -4.12 1.62
C PRO A 165 -15.71 -2.74 2.10
N GLN A 166 -16.19 -2.35 3.28
CA GLN A 166 -15.89 -1.06 3.90
C GLN A 166 -14.56 -1.06 4.66
N TRP A 167 -13.92 0.11 4.74
CA TRP A 167 -12.71 0.40 5.51
C TRP A 167 -13.05 0.86 6.93
N ASN A 168 -13.37 -0.10 7.78
CA ASN A 168 -13.90 0.16 9.13
C ASN A 168 -12.86 0.62 10.16
N ARG A 169 -11.56 0.50 9.85
CA ARG A 169 -10.48 0.94 10.74
C ARG A 169 -9.73 2.17 10.23
N LEU A 170 -9.95 2.55 8.97
CA LEU A 170 -9.20 3.62 8.32
C LEU A 170 -9.69 4.97 8.86
N SER A 171 -8.90 5.56 9.76
CA SER A 171 -9.21 6.82 10.44
C SER A 171 -8.54 8.02 9.76
N PHE A 172 -7.39 7.81 9.11
CA PHE A 172 -6.64 8.86 8.44
C PHE A 172 -6.38 8.49 6.97
N VAL A 173 -6.81 9.37 6.08
CA VAL A 173 -6.57 9.25 4.64
C VAL A 173 -5.98 10.56 4.13
N SER A 174 -4.81 10.49 3.50
CA SER A 174 -4.29 11.60 2.68
C SER A 174 -4.07 11.12 1.26
N CYS A 175 -4.79 11.69 0.31
CA CYS A 175 -4.54 11.56 -1.13
C CYS A 175 -4.14 12.92 -1.72
N ALA A 176 -3.30 13.66 -1.00
CA ALA A 176 -2.83 14.96 -1.42
C ALA A 176 -1.82 14.90 -2.59
N CYS A 177 -1.67 16.02 -3.30
CA CYS A 177 -0.74 16.14 -4.43
C CYS A 177 -0.94 15.06 -5.51
N ASN A 178 -2.19 14.70 -5.78
CA ASN A 178 -2.55 13.87 -6.92
C ASN A 178 -3.15 14.75 -8.03
N ARG A 179 -3.63 14.12 -9.11
CA ARG A 179 -4.32 14.81 -10.21
C ARG A 179 -5.80 14.46 -10.23
N LEU A 180 -6.38 14.21 -9.04
CA LEU A 180 -7.76 13.76 -8.90
C LEU A 180 -8.72 14.86 -9.35
N VAL A 181 -9.64 14.54 -10.24
CA VAL A 181 -10.62 15.49 -10.79
C VAL A 181 -11.99 15.31 -10.15
N LEU A 182 -12.31 14.10 -9.69
CA LEU A 182 -13.63 13.72 -9.21
C LEU A 182 -13.55 12.96 -7.88
N MET A 183 -14.38 13.37 -6.92
CA MET A 183 -14.67 12.60 -5.71
C MET A 183 -15.61 11.46 -6.08
N ASP A 184 -15.06 10.28 -6.35
CA ASP A 184 -15.83 9.13 -6.81
C ASP A 184 -16.55 8.40 -5.65
N GLU A 185 -17.42 7.45 -6.00
CA GLU A 185 -18.23 6.70 -5.04
C GLU A 185 -17.40 5.87 -4.05
N SER A 186 -16.12 5.61 -4.32
CA SER A 186 -15.28 4.81 -3.40
C SER A 186 -15.08 5.47 -2.03
N LEU A 187 -15.27 6.79 -1.92
CA LEU A 187 -15.33 7.50 -0.64
C LEU A 187 -16.45 6.97 0.27
N GLN A 188 -17.50 6.38 -0.31
CA GLN A 188 -18.59 5.77 0.46
C GLN A 188 -18.14 4.54 1.27
N LEU A 189 -16.98 3.97 0.94
CA LEU A 189 -16.37 2.84 1.64
C LEU A 189 -15.57 3.26 2.88
N LEU A 190 -15.56 4.54 3.24
CA LEU A 190 -14.74 5.09 4.33
C LEU A 190 -15.58 5.56 5.54
N PRO A 191 -16.43 4.70 6.15
CA PRO A 191 -17.33 5.15 7.22
C PRO A 191 -16.60 5.54 8.52
N ALA A 192 -15.37 5.07 8.70
CA ALA A 192 -14.59 5.31 9.90
C ALA A 192 -13.60 6.48 9.80
N VAL A 193 -13.51 7.14 8.63
CA VAL A 193 -12.51 8.20 8.41
C VAL A 193 -12.80 9.42 9.28
N GLU A 194 -11.79 9.89 10.00
CA GLU A 194 -11.85 11.08 10.83
C GLU A 194 -11.12 12.26 10.18
N THR A 195 -10.01 11.98 9.51
CA THR A 195 -9.21 12.97 8.79
C THR A 195 -9.06 12.56 7.33
N LEU A 196 -9.55 13.40 6.42
CA LEU A 196 -9.46 13.24 4.99
C LEU A 196 -8.76 14.45 4.36
N ASP A 197 -7.53 14.25 3.92
CA ASP A 197 -6.76 15.25 3.19
C ASP A 197 -6.76 14.94 1.69
N LEU A 198 -7.42 15.81 0.95
CA LEU A 198 -7.61 15.77 -0.49
C LEU A 198 -7.06 17.06 -1.14
N SER A 199 -6.12 17.72 -0.45
CA SER A 199 -5.51 18.97 -0.91
C SER A 199 -4.63 18.79 -2.16
N ARG A 200 -4.38 19.87 -2.89
CA ARG A 200 -3.52 19.91 -4.09
C ARG A 200 -3.95 18.87 -5.14
N ASN A 201 -5.25 18.84 -5.42
CA ASN A 201 -5.88 18.05 -6.47
C ASN A 201 -6.57 19.00 -7.47
N LYS A 202 -7.46 18.48 -8.33
CA LYS A 202 -8.19 19.23 -9.36
C LYS A 202 -9.70 19.11 -9.20
N PHE A 203 -10.19 18.91 -7.97
CA PHE A 203 -11.63 18.78 -7.73
C PHE A 203 -12.35 20.08 -8.09
N ALA A 204 -13.42 19.97 -8.88
CA ALA A 204 -14.29 21.08 -9.24
C ALA A 204 -15.54 21.20 -8.36
N LYS A 205 -15.95 20.09 -7.76
CA LYS A 205 -17.10 19.96 -6.86
C LYS A 205 -16.77 19.01 -5.70
N VAL A 206 -17.51 19.17 -4.60
CA VAL A 206 -17.46 18.26 -3.46
C VAL A 206 -18.62 17.28 -3.56
N ASP A 207 -18.36 15.97 -3.42
CA ASP A 207 -19.37 14.92 -3.61
C ASP A 207 -19.00 13.65 -2.82
N ASN A 208 -19.93 12.69 -2.70
CA ASN A 208 -19.71 11.34 -2.15
C ASN A 208 -19.20 11.23 -0.69
N LEU A 209 -19.23 12.31 0.08
CA LEU A 209 -18.82 12.29 1.50
C LEU A 209 -19.94 11.89 2.48
N ARG A 210 -21.16 11.59 2.01
CA ARG A 210 -22.34 11.31 2.85
C ARG A 210 -22.16 10.14 3.82
N LYS A 211 -21.33 9.15 3.46
CA LYS A 211 -21.06 7.96 4.28
C LYS A 211 -19.84 8.13 5.20
N CYS A 212 -19.06 9.19 5.06
CA CYS A 212 -17.95 9.53 5.95
C CYS A 212 -18.47 10.13 7.26
N THR A 213 -19.28 9.38 8.01
CA THR A 213 -20.06 9.90 9.15
C THR A 213 -19.21 10.30 10.35
N LYS A 214 -17.96 9.84 10.43
CA LYS A 214 -17.00 10.19 11.48
C LYS A 214 -16.04 11.32 11.10
N LEU A 215 -16.20 11.93 9.93
CA LEU A 215 -15.26 12.92 9.40
C LEU A 215 -15.26 14.18 10.28
N LYS A 216 -14.09 14.50 10.85
CA LYS A 216 -13.84 15.68 11.70
C LYS A 216 -13.00 16.74 10.97
N HIS A 217 -12.06 16.29 10.13
CA HIS A 217 -11.11 17.15 9.43
C HIS A 217 -11.12 16.84 7.94
N LEU A 218 -11.48 17.83 7.13
CA LEU A 218 -11.47 17.74 5.67
C LEU A 218 -10.60 18.85 5.10
N ASP A 219 -9.50 18.48 4.44
CA ASP A 219 -8.65 19.44 3.71
C ASP A 219 -8.89 19.32 2.20
N LEU A 220 -9.37 20.40 1.60
CA LEU A 220 -9.57 20.55 0.15
C LEU A 220 -8.79 21.73 -0.42
N GLY A 221 -7.76 22.22 0.29
CA GLY A 221 -6.92 23.32 -0.15
C GLY A 221 -6.27 23.06 -1.51
N PHE A 222 -6.01 24.12 -2.28
CA PHE A 222 -5.38 24.03 -3.61
C PHE A 222 -6.11 23.10 -4.60
N ASN A 223 -7.44 23.15 -4.62
CA ASN A 223 -8.31 22.54 -5.63
C ASN A 223 -8.92 23.61 -6.56
N HIS A 224 -9.83 23.21 -7.46
CA HIS A 224 -10.53 24.10 -8.40
C HIS A 224 -12.04 24.18 -8.09
N LEU A 225 -12.40 24.15 -6.80
CA LEU A 225 -13.79 24.15 -6.37
C LEU A 225 -14.48 25.45 -6.81
N ARG A 226 -15.55 25.31 -7.61
CA ARG A 226 -16.36 26.45 -8.08
C ARG A 226 -17.68 26.59 -7.35
N SER A 227 -18.18 25.47 -6.81
CA SER A 227 -19.40 25.41 -6.02
C SER A 227 -19.19 24.42 -4.90
N ILE A 228 -19.65 24.79 -3.71
CA ILE A 228 -19.84 23.88 -2.59
C ILE A 228 -21.36 23.76 -2.50
N GLU A 229 -21.93 22.70 -3.09
CA GLU A 229 -23.32 22.40 -2.80
C GLU A 229 -23.43 22.10 -1.31
N PRO A 230 -24.37 22.72 -0.58
CA PRO A 230 -24.51 22.46 0.84
C PRO A 230 -24.74 20.96 1.04
N PHE A 231 -23.93 20.36 1.93
CA PHE A 231 -24.20 19.02 2.42
C PHE A 231 -25.60 19.03 3.00
N CYS A 232 -26.58 18.49 2.27
CA CYS A 232 -27.90 18.24 2.81
C CYS A 232 -27.74 17.11 3.83
N VAL A 233 -27.30 17.46 5.03
CA VAL A 233 -27.55 16.68 6.23
C VAL A 233 -29.05 16.81 6.42
N LEU A 234 -29.81 15.93 5.77
CA LEU A 234 -31.20 15.70 6.12
C LEU A 234 -31.16 15.15 7.54
N SER A 235 -31.19 16.09 8.49
CA SER A 235 -31.78 15.91 9.79
C SER A 235 -33.17 15.34 9.54
N HIS A 236 -33.28 14.03 9.71
CA HIS A 236 -34.59 13.42 9.90
C HIS A 236 -35.19 14.04 11.16
N CYS A 237 -36.14 14.95 10.92
CA CYS A 237 -37.20 15.29 11.87
C CYS A 237 -38.09 14.05 12.07
#